data_AF-A0A8D5A415-F1
#
_entry.id   AF-A0A8D5A415-F1
#
_cell.length_a   1.000
_cell.length_b   1.000
_cell.length_c   1.000
_cell.angle_alpha   90.00
_cell.angle_beta   90.00
_cell.angle_gamma   90.00
#
_symmetry.space_group_name_H-M   'P 1'
#
loop_
_entity.id
_entity.type
_entity.pdbx_description
1 polymer ?
#
loop_
_entity_poly.entity_id
_entity_poly.type
_entity_poly.pdbx_seq_one_letter_code
_entity_poly.pdbx_strand_id
1 'polypeptide(L)'
;MRIGIVVPAEIIDEIITFLSGEFPEIEAVPFPYHSIVEIPDLLSGRQNSVETFLFLGDTARRYAEKAVPHVTEWLTIPRSSASLLRLFYRARDKGY
;
A
#
# COMPACT_ATOMS: atom_id res chain seq x y z
N MET A 1 8.54 -8.76 6.17
CA MET A 1 7.19 -8.68 5.58
C MET A 1 7.25 -7.82 4.33
N ARG A 2 6.74 -8.29 3.17
CA ARG A 2 6.78 -7.53 1.90
C ARG A 2 5.45 -6.83 1.64
N ILE A 3 5.44 -5.51 1.61
CA ILE A 3 4.22 -4.70 1.43
C ILE A 3 4.30 -3.93 0.12
N GLY A 4 3.30 -4.07 -0.73
CA GLY A 4 3.15 -3.27 -1.95
C GLY A 4 2.62 -1.88 -1.63
N ILE A 5 3.37 -0.83 -1.96
CA ILE A 5 3.02 0.57 -1.67
C ILE A 5 2.45 1.21 -2.93
N VAL A 6 1.13 1.42 -2.95
CA VAL A 6 0.39 1.97 -4.09
C VAL A 6 0.13 3.44 -3.87
N VAL A 7 0.92 4.30 -4.52
CA VAL A 7 0.94 5.75 -4.27
C VAL A 7 1.17 6.52 -5.57
N PRO A 8 0.82 7.82 -5.63
CA PRO A 8 1.21 8.67 -6.73
C PRO A 8 2.73 8.70 -6.91
N ALA A 9 3.20 8.69 -8.16
CA ALA A 9 4.61 8.66 -8.49
C ALA A 9 5.39 9.85 -7.89
N GLU A 10 4.74 10.99 -7.65
CA GLU A 10 5.43 12.18 -7.12
C GLU A 10 5.86 12.05 -5.66
N ILE A 11 5.28 11.13 -4.90
CA ILE A 11 5.49 11.00 -3.44
C ILE A 11 6.12 9.67 -3.03
N ILE A 12 6.46 8.79 -3.98
CA ILE A 12 6.95 7.44 -3.68
C ILE A 12 8.27 7.46 -2.92
N ASP A 13 9.22 8.30 -3.33
CA ASP A 13 10.56 8.35 -2.74
C ASP A 13 10.52 8.82 -1.29
N GLU A 14 9.64 9.79 -0.97
CA GLU A 14 9.43 10.27 0.39
C GLU A 14 8.87 9.17 1.28
N ILE A 15 7.85 8.44 0.78
CA ILE A 15 7.21 7.35 1.53
C ILE A 15 8.17 6.18 1.74
N ILE A 16 8.94 5.78 0.73
CA ILE A 16 9.93 4.69 0.87
C ILE A 16 11.02 5.09 1.87
N THR A 17 11.52 6.31 1.79
CA THR A 17 12.54 6.81 2.71
C THR A 17 12.02 6.80 4.15
N PHE A 18 10.79 7.28 4.35
CA PHE A 18 10.13 7.24 5.66
C PHE A 18 9.95 5.81 6.18
N LEU A 19 9.40 4.91 5.37
CA LEU A 19 9.14 3.52 5.76
C LEU A 19 10.43 2.76 6.06
N SER A 20 11.49 2.98 5.27
CA SER A 20 12.79 2.33 5.48
C SER A 20 13.49 2.81 6.75
N GLY A 21 13.27 4.06 7.16
CA GLY A 21 13.81 4.63 8.38
C GLY A 21 13.06 4.18 9.64
N GLU A 22 11.73 4.24 9.61
CA GLU A 22 10.88 3.94 10.77
C GLU A 22 10.59 2.43 10.95
N PHE A 23 10.58 1.67 9.85
CA PHE A 23 10.20 0.24 9.84
C PHE A 23 11.16 -0.60 8.98
N PRO A 24 12.44 -0.76 9.38
CA PRO A 24 13.45 -1.46 8.60
C PRO A 24 13.15 -2.96 8.38
N GLU A 25 12.31 -3.58 9.22
CA GLU A 25 11.83 -4.96 9.02
C GLU A 25 10.79 -5.13 7.90
N ILE A 26 10.25 -4.02 7.35
CA ILE A 26 9.26 -4.01 6.28
C ILE A 26 9.96 -3.75 4.94
N GLU A 27 9.82 -4.68 4.00
CA GLU A 27 10.25 -4.47 2.62
C GLU A 27 9.11 -3.76 1.86
N ALA A 28 9.24 -2.45 1.68
CA ALA A 28 8.32 -1.63 0.92
C ALA A 28 8.57 -1.76 -0.59
N VAL A 29 7.68 -2.44 -1.30
CA VAL A 29 7.76 -2.62 -2.76
C VAL A 29 6.97 -1.51 -3.46
N PRO A 30 7.59 -0.63 -4.25
CA PRO A 30 6.91 0.48 -4.92
C PRO A 30 5.94 0.02 -6.03
N PHE A 31 4.72 0.56 -6.02
CA PHE A 31 3.75 0.52 -7.11
C PHE A 31 3.26 1.94 -7.43
N PRO A 32 4.12 2.78 -8.05
CA PRO A 32 3.77 4.16 -8.36
C PRO A 32 2.75 4.21 -9.49
N TYR A 33 1.79 5.12 -9.40
CA TYR A 33 0.83 5.41 -10.47
C TYR A 33 0.84 6.91 -10.81
N HIS A 34 0.60 7.26 -12.07
CA HIS A 34 0.34 8.65 -12.47
C HIS A 34 -1.16 8.93 -12.56
N SER A 35 -1.93 7.87 -12.84
CA SER A 35 -3.39 7.92 -12.87
C SER A 35 -4.01 6.72 -12.18
N ILE A 36 -5.14 6.93 -11.51
CA ILE A 36 -5.87 5.88 -10.79
C ILE A 36 -6.31 4.75 -11.74
N VAL A 37 -6.52 5.06 -13.03
CA VAL A 37 -6.92 4.09 -14.05
C VAL A 37 -5.82 3.07 -14.37
N GLU A 38 -4.56 3.36 -14.05
CA GLU A 38 -3.41 2.48 -14.30
C GLU A 38 -3.26 1.42 -13.19
N ILE A 39 -3.88 1.66 -12.03
CA ILE A 39 -3.72 0.83 -10.84
C ILE A 39 -4.13 -0.63 -11.10
N PRO A 40 -5.25 -0.94 -11.78
CA PRO A 40 -5.61 -2.32 -12.07
C PRO A 40 -4.54 -3.07 -12.85
N ASP A 41 -3.93 -2.42 -13.86
CA ASP A 41 -2.88 -3.02 -14.69
C ASP A 41 -1.56 -3.18 -13.91
N LEU A 42 -1.24 -2.20 -13.05
CA LEU A 42 -0.08 -2.26 -12.15
C LEU A 42 -0.15 -3.42 -11.15
N LEU A 43 -1.35 -3.73 -10.65
CA LEU A 43 -1.57 -4.78 -9.66
C LEU A 43 -1.82 -6.15 -10.30
N SER A 44 -2.41 -6.18 -11.49
CA SER A 44 -2.70 -7.42 -12.22
C SER A 44 -1.41 -8.16 -12.55
N GLY A 45 -1.31 -9.41 -12.08
CA GLY A 45 -0.12 -10.24 -12.27
C GLY A 45 1.02 -10.02 -11.27
N ARG A 46 0.93 -9.00 -10.40
CA ARG A 46 1.94 -8.71 -9.36
C ARG A 46 1.45 -8.95 -7.94
N GLN A 47 0.18 -9.35 -7.76
CA GLN A 47 -0.40 -9.61 -6.44
C GLN A 47 0.35 -10.66 -5.61
N ASN A 48 0.96 -11.66 -6.25
CA ASN A 48 1.71 -12.72 -5.56
C ASN A 48 3.11 -12.31 -5.11
N SER A 49 3.58 -11.11 -5.50
CA SER A 49 4.92 -10.62 -5.15
C SER A 49 5.01 -9.99 -3.76
N VAL A 50 3.87 -9.67 -3.16
CA VAL A 50 3.73 -8.98 -1.87
C VAL A 50 2.64 -9.64 -1.03
N GLU A 51 2.74 -9.54 0.28
CA GLU A 51 1.78 -10.15 1.22
C GLU A 51 0.48 -9.33 1.30
N THR A 52 0.60 -8.00 1.17
CA THR A 52 -0.54 -7.08 1.17
C THR A 52 -0.20 -5.82 0.37
N PHE A 53 -1.24 -5.08 -0.01
CA PHE A 53 -1.12 -3.76 -0.63
C PHE A 53 -1.61 -2.67 0.31
N LEU A 54 -0.84 -1.59 0.34
CA LEU A 54 -1.09 -0.40 1.13
C LEU A 54 -1.27 0.80 0.19
N PHE A 55 -2.48 1.34 0.15
CA PHE A 55 -2.88 2.43 -0.73
C PHE A 55 -2.85 3.77 0.00
N LEU A 56 -2.34 4.83 -0.64
CA LEU A 56 -2.49 6.19 -0.12
C LEU A 56 -3.84 6.78 -0.52
N GLY A 57 -4.86 6.49 0.29
CA GLY A 57 -6.21 7.03 0.14
C GLY A 57 -7.24 6.02 -0.38
N ASP A 58 -8.47 6.21 0.07
CA ASP A 58 -9.58 5.27 -0.12
C ASP A 58 -10.07 5.17 -1.57
N THR A 59 -9.93 6.25 -2.35
CA THR A 59 -10.34 6.29 -3.76
C THR A 59 -9.53 5.30 -4.61
N ALA A 60 -8.21 5.26 -4.45
CA ALA A 60 -7.33 4.37 -5.19
C ALA A 60 -7.62 2.91 -4.87
N ARG A 61 -7.76 2.58 -3.57
CA ARG A 61 -8.13 1.22 -3.12
C ARG A 61 -9.48 0.79 -3.71
N ARG A 62 -10.53 1.60 -3.51
CA ARG A 62 -11.89 1.25 -3.99
C ARG A 62 -11.97 1.12 -5.50
N TYR A 63 -11.21 1.91 -6.25
CA TYR A 63 -11.16 1.79 -7.70
C TYR A 63 -10.54 0.45 -8.10
N ALA A 64 -9.40 0.12 -7.51
CA ALA A 64 -8.69 -1.12 -7.78
C ALA A 64 -9.52 -2.35 -7.36
N GLU A 65 -10.19 -2.34 -6.20
CA GLU A 65 -11.02 -3.46 -5.71
C GLU A 65 -12.21 -3.76 -6.63
N LYS A 66 -12.74 -2.75 -7.32
CA LYS A 66 -13.81 -2.93 -8.30
C LYS A 66 -13.32 -3.57 -9.59
N ALA A 67 -12.08 -3.31 -9.97
CA ALA A 67 -11.52 -3.74 -11.24
C ALA A 67 -10.75 -5.06 -11.14
N VAL A 68 -10.21 -5.38 -9.96
CA VAL A 68 -9.32 -6.51 -9.76
C VAL A 68 -9.81 -7.35 -8.58
N PRO A 69 -10.05 -8.66 -8.78
CA PRO A 69 -10.30 -9.57 -7.67
C PRO A 69 -9.07 -9.59 -6.75
N HIS A 70 -9.26 -9.28 -5.47
CA HIS A 70 -8.19 -9.29 -4.48
C HIS A 70 -8.26 -10.57 -3.65
N VAL A 71 -7.11 -11.25 -3.52
CA VAL A 71 -7.00 -12.50 -2.74
C VAL A 71 -6.64 -12.22 -1.28
N THR A 72 -6.06 -11.04 -1.01
CA THR A 72 -5.61 -10.57 0.32
C THR A 72 -6.29 -9.26 0.71
N GLU A 73 -6.31 -8.94 2.01
CA GLU A 73 -6.87 -7.67 2.52
C GLU A 73 -6.02 -6.50 2.02
N TRP A 74 -6.64 -5.54 1.34
CA TRP A 74 -6.00 -4.29 0.91
C TRP A 74 -6.25 -3.19 1.93
N LEU A 75 -5.19 -2.54 2.37
CA LEU A 75 -5.24 -1.54 3.41
C LEU A 75 -5.07 -0.14 2.83
N THR A 76 -5.75 0.84 3.40
CA THR A 76 -5.57 2.26 3.04
C THR A 76 -4.87 2.99 4.16
N ILE A 77 -3.75 3.66 3.85
CA ILE A 77 -3.18 4.70 4.71
C ILE A 77 -4.18 5.85 4.74
N PRO A 78 -4.81 6.13 5.88
CA PRO A 78 -5.67 7.29 5.96
C PRO A 78 -4.78 8.53 6.13
N ARG A 79 -5.17 9.67 5.51
CA ARG A 79 -4.33 10.87 5.28
C ARG A 79 -3.81 11.63 6.52
N SER A 80 -3.77 11.02 7.70
CA SER A 80 -3.20 11.61 8.92
C SER A 80 -2.15 10.69 9.55
N SER A 81 -1.12 11.25 10.19
CA SER A 81 -0.08 10.47 10.87
C SER A 81 -0.67 9.55 11.96
N ALA A 82 -1.73 10.00 12.64
CA ALA A 82 -2.47 9.20 13.62
C ALA A 82 -3.19 8.00 13.01
N SER A 83 -3.61 8.15 11.75
CA SER A 83 -4.28 7.12 10.98
C SER A 83 -3.31 6.04 10.48
N LEU A 84 -2.08 6.43 10.11
CA LEU A 84 -0.99 5.50 9.78
C LEU A 84 -0.56 4.70 11.03
N LEU A 85 -0.36 5.38 12.17
CA LEU A 85 -0.05 4.72 13.45
C LEU A 85 -1.13 3.72 13.88
N ARG A 86 -2.41 4.04 13.67
CA ARG A 86 -3.52 3.10 13.90
C ARG A 86 -3.44 1.85 13.02
N LEU A 87 -2.94 2.00 11.81
CA LEU A 87 -2.83 0.91 10.85
C LEU A 87 -1.69 -0.05 11.24
N PHE A 88 -0.53 0.50 11.62
CA PHE A 88 0.57 -0.27 12.18
C PHE A 88 0.21 -0.95 13.51
N TYR A 89 -0.51 -0.24 14.38
CA TYR A 89 -1.00 -0.84 15.64
C TYR A 89 -1.93 -2.03 15.39
N ARG A 90 -2.85 -1.92 14.41
CA ARG A 90 -3.73 -3.03 14.03
C ARG A 90 -2.99 -4.20 13.38
N ALA A 91 -1.96 -3.93 12.58
CA ALA A 91 -1.13 -4.99 12.00
C ALA A 91 -0.41 -5.79 13.09
N ARG A 92 0.21 -5.08 14.05
CA ARG A 92 0.87 -5.69 15.21
C ARG A 92 -0.10 -6.50 16.09
N ASP A 93 -1.30 -5.97 16.35
CA ASP A 93 -2.31 -6.65 17.18
C ASP A 93 -2.83 -7.95 16.52
N LYS A 94 -2.82 -8.02 15.19
CA LYS A 94 -3.13 -9.23 14.43
C LYS A 94 -1.95 -10.24 14.36
N GLY A 95 -0.81 -9.93 14.97
CA GLY A 95 0.35 -10.81 15.05
C GLY A 95 1.26 -10.81 13.82
N TYR A 96 1.19 -9.75 13.00
CA TYR A 96 2.14 -9.48 11.91
C TYR A 96 3.31 -8.62 12.38
#